data_AF-A0A256ZW28-F1
#
_entry.id   AF-A0A256ZW28-F1
#
_cell.length_a   1.000
_cell.length_b   1.000
_cell.length_c   1.000
_cell.angle_alpha   90.00
_cell.angle_beta   90.00
_cell.angle_gamma   90.00
#
_symmetry.space_group_name_H-M   'P 1'
#
loop_
_entity.id
_entity.type
_entity.pdbx_description
1 polymer ?
#
loop_
_entity_poly.entity_id
_entity_poly.type
_entity_poly.pdbx_seq_one_letter_code
_entity_poly.pdbx_strand_id
1 'polypeptide(L)'
;MFYYSHDIPFVSLSEDKFQKVQHRGSYAISRTPSDEFRQFLYGIVSTIDTGGSLIQYLKNSAKEALFNYRLKREHYLSTLSTYADLYTAVMIAAPLFFISILSVMSLIGGKLMGMQITDAMKIGVYGVMPMLNILFILFLHFTQPRV
;
A
#
# COMPACT_ATOMS: atom_id res chain seq x y z
N MET A 1 33.95 -31.92 -60.32
CA MET A 1 33.69 -30.63 -59.63
C MET A 1 32.26 -30.72 -59.08
N PHE A 2 32.12 -31.19 -57.84
CA PHE A 2 30.81 -31.48 -57.24
C PHE A 2 30.46 -30.37 -56.25
N TYR A 3 29.28 -29.78 -56.47
CA TYR A 3 28.70 -28.73 -55.65
C TYR A 3 28.36 -29.26 -54.25
N TYR A 4 28.86 -28.60 -53.21
CA TYR A 4 28.37 -28.76 -51.84
C TYR A 4 27.12 -27.89 -51.66
N SER A 5 25.94 -28.50 -51.67
CA SER A 5 24.75 -27.91 -51.05
C SER A 5 24.89 -28.07 -49.54
N HIS A 6 25.18 -26.97 -48.84
CA HIS A 6 25.08 -26.91 -47.38
C HIS A 6 23.66 -26.45 -47.04
N ASP A 7 22.73 -27.40 -46.99
CA ASP A 7 21.40 -27.18 -46.46
C ASP A 7 21.51 -27.14 -44.93
N ILE A 8 21.57 -25.92 -44.38
CA ILE A 8 21.53 -25.72 -42.93
C ILE A 8 20.16 -26.21 -42.46
N PRO A 9 20.07 -27.25 -41.60
CA PRO A 9 18.79 -27.82 -41.23
C PRO A 9 17.98 -26.79 -40.44
N PHE A 10 16.77 -26.50 -40.93
CA PHE A 10 15.82 -25.51 -40.38
C PHE A 10 15.53 -25.72 -38.87
N VAL A 11 15.67 -26.96 -38.40
CA VAL A 11 15.53 -27.37 -36.99
C VAL A 11 16.58 -26.70 -36.08
N SER A 12 17.83 -26.59 -36.52
CA SER A 12 18.91 -25.96 -35.72
C SER A 12 18.65 -24.46 -35.46
N LEU A 13 18.10 -23.76 -36.45
CA LEU A 13 17.74 -22.34 -36.34
C LEU A 13 16.56 -22.11 -35.39
N SER A 14 15.67 -23.09 -35.24
CA SER A 14 14.56 -23.01 -34.28
C SER A 14 15.00 -23.26 -32.84
N GLU A 15 15.88 -24.24 -32.59
CA GLU A 15 16.44 -24.51 -31.25
C GLU A 15 17.29 -23.34 -30.76
N ASP A 16 18.11 -22.75 -31.63
CA ASP A 16 18.99 -21.64 -31.29
C ASP A 16 18.20 -20.36 -30.96
N LYS A 17 17.09 -20.10 -31.68
CA LYS A 17 16.15 -19.03 -31.32
C LYS A 17 15.45 -19.31 -29.98
N PHE A 18 15.10 -20.55 -29.70
CA PHE A 18 14.42 -20.93 -28.46
C PHE A 18 15.34 -20.75 -27.24
N GLN A 19 16.57 -21.26 -27.32
CA GLN A 19 17.58 -21.08 -26.28
C GLN A 19 17.89 -19.60 -26.03
N LYS A 20 17.97 -18.79 -27.08
CA LYS A 20 18.21 -17.35 -26.95
C LYS A 20 17.07 -16.61 -26.24
N VAL A 21 15.81 -17.03 -26.45
CA VAL A 21 14.64 -16.48 -25.73
C VAL A 21 14.65 -16.90 -24.27
N GLN A 22 14.94 -18.17 -23.98
CA GLN A 22 15.00 -18.70 -22.61
C GLN A 22 16.13 -18.02 -21.80
N HIS A 23 17.32 -17.90 -22.40
CA HIS A 23 18.47 -17.26 -21.77
C HIS A 23 18.22 -15.77 -21.47
N ARG A 24 17.50 -15.05 -22.35
CA ARG A 24 17.09 -13.65 -22.11
C ARG A 24 16.01 -13.53 -21.05
N GLY A 25 15.09 -14.49 -20.96
CA GLY A 25 14.08 -14.57 -19.91
C GLY A 25 14.71 -14.63 -18.51
N SER A 26 15.71 -15.51 -18.32
CA SER A 26 16.42 -15.64 -17.04
C SER A 26 17.09 -14.34 -16.58
N TYR A 27 17.66 -13.56 -17.50
CA TYR A 27 18.26 -12.25 -17.17
C TYR A 27 17.22 -11.24 -16.68
N ALA A 28 16.07 -11.11 -17.34
CA ALA A 28 15.01 -10.19 -16.93
C ALA A 28 14.43 -10.53 -15.54
N ILE A 29 14.32 -11.83 -15.27
CA ILE A 29 13.81 -12.35 -13.99
C ILE A 29 14.79 -12.05 -12.84
N SER A 30 16.09 -12.23 -13.06
CA SER A 30 17.13 -11.94 -12.05
C SER A 30 17.26 -10.45 -11.68
N ARG A 31 16.83 -9.55 -12.57
CA ARG A 31 16.94 -8.08 -12.39
C ARG A 31 15.69 -7.45 -11.81
N THR A 32 14.63 -8.23 -11.62
CA THR A 32 13.36 -7.75 -11.10
C THR A 32 13.40 -7.66 -9.57
N PRO A 33 13.12 -6.49 -8.95
CA PRO A 33 13.15 -6.33 -7.49
C PRO A 33 11.93 -6.94 -6.78
N SER A 34 10.81 -7.12 -7.48
CA SER A 34 9.59 -7.74 -6.92
C SER A 34 9.63 -9.27 -7.03
N ASP A 35 9.56 -9.94 -5.88
CA ASP A 35 9.53 -11.41 -5.83
C ASP A 35 8.26 -11.99 -6.47
N GLU A 36 7.10 -11.33 -6.26
CA GLU A 36 5.82 -11.68 -6.89
C GLU A 36 5.92 -11.62 -8.43
N PHE A 37 6.49 -10.54 -8.98
CA PHE A 37 6.64 -10.41 -10.43
C PHE A 37 7.68 -11.39 -10.99
N ARG A 38 8.73 -11.67 -10.21
CA ARG A 38 9.73 -12.68 -10.56
C ARG A 38 9.11 -14.07 -10.71
N GLN A 39 8.29 -14.48 -9.75
CA GLN A 39 7.56 -15.76 -9.80
C GLN A 39 6.57 -15.81 -10.96
N PHE A 40 5.88 -14.71 -11.25
CA PHE A 40 4.98 -14.63 -12.40
C PHE A 40 5.72 -14.88 -13.73
N LEU A 41 6.87 -14.22 -13.93
CA LEU A 41 7.69 -14.41 -15.13
C LEU A 41 8.27 -15.84 -15.22
N TYR A 42 8.70 -16.43 -14.10
CA TYR A 42 9.12 -17.83 -14.06
C TYR A 42 7.99 -18.78 -14.45
N GLY A 43 6.77 -18.54 -13.97
CA GLY A 43 5.63 -19.38 -14.33
C GLY A 43 5.24 -19.27 -15.81
N ILE A 44 5.44 -18.11 -16.45
CA ILE A 44 5.29 -17.96 -17.92
C ILE A 44 6.28 -18.86 -18.65
N VAL A 45 7.57 -18.74 -18.32
CA VAL A 45 8.64 -19.52 -18.99
C VAL A 45 8.42 -21.02 -18.77
N SER A 46 8.14 -21.43 -17.53
CA SER A 46 7.88 -22.83 -17.19
C SER A 46 6.65 -23.39 -17.90
N THR A 47 5.59 -22.61 -18.07
CA THR A 47 4.38 -23.05 -18.80
C THR A 47 4.68 -23.26 -20.28
N ILE A 48 5.52 -22.41 -20.88
CA ILE A 48 5.95 -22.55 -22.28
C ILE A 48 6.86 -23.79 -22.44
N ASP A 49 7.85 -23.96 -21.55
CA ASP A 49 8.82 -25.06 -21.61
C ASP A 49 8.17 -26.44 -21.42
N THR A 50 7.11 -26.51 -20.62
CA THR A 50 6.38 -27.76 -20.35
C THR A 50 5.24 -28.04 -21.34
N GLY A 51 4.98 -27.13 -22.29
CA GLY A 51 3.86 -27.25 -23.24
C GLY A 51 2.48 -27.03 -22.61
N GLY A 52 2.42 -26.40 -21.44
CA GLY A 52 1.17 -26.10 -20.73
C GLY A 52 0.36 -24.97 -21.35
N SER A 53 -0.88 -24.78 -20.88
CA SER A 53 -1.76 -23.70 -21.35
C SER A 53 -1.38 -22.35 -20.73
N LEU A 54 -0.69 -21.52 -21.51
CA LEU A 54 -0.34 -20.16 -21.10
C LEU A 54 -1.58 -19.30 -20.82
N ILE A 55 -2.66 -19.50 -21.58
CA ILE A 55 -3.93 -18.77 -21.37
C ILE A 55 -4.49 -19.09 -19.99
N GLN A 56 -4.48 -20.36 -19.58
CA GLN A 56 -4.98 -20.77 -18.27
C GLN A 56 -4.08 -20.22 -17.14
N TYR A 57 -2.77 -20.27 -17.31
CA TYR A 57 -1.82 -19.70 -16.37
C TYR A 57 -2.06 -18.20 -16.15
N LEU A 58 -2.08 -17.41 -17.23
CA LEU A 58 -2.29 -15.96 -17.18
C LEU A 58 -3.65 -15.60 -16.55
N LYS A 59 -4.70 -16.36 -16.87
CA LYS A 59 -6.03 -16.15 -16.28
C LYS A 59 -6.03 -16.39 -14.76
N ASN A 60 -5.36 -17.43 -14.31
CA ASN A 60 -5.25 -17.73 -12.88
C ASN A 60 -4.41 -16.68 -12.16
N SER A 61 -3.23 -16.34 -12.67
CA SER A 61 -2.37 -15.30 -12.09
C SER A 61 -3.06 -13.94 -12.04
N ALA A 62 -3.80 -13.56 -13.08
CA ALA A 62 -4.57 -12.31 -13.07
C ALA A 62 -5.68 -12.31 -12.00
N LYS A 63 -6.38 -13.44 -11.84
CA LYS A 63 -7.43 -13.59 -10.82
C LYS A 63 -6.84 -13.50 -9.40
N GLU A 64 -5.72 -14.16 -9.16
CA GLU A 64 -5.01 -14.14 -7.89
C GLU A 64 -4.46 -12.74 -7.57
N ALA A 65 -3.78 -12.10 -8.52
CA ALA A 65 -3.27 -10.74 -8.35
C ALA A 65 -4.40 -9.75 -8.06
N LEU A 66 -5.53 -9.84 -8.75
CA LEU A 66 -6.69 -8.97 -8.51
C LEU A 66 -7.32 -9.23 -7.14
N PHE A 67 -7.38 -10.49 -6.70
CA PHE A 67 -7.86 -10.85 -5.38
C PHE A 67 -6.96 -10.26 -4.29
N ASN A 68 -5.65 -10.47 -4.39
CA ASN A 68 -4.67 -9.94 -3.43
C ASN A 68 -4.69 -8.40 -3.41
N TYR A 69 -4.83 -7.75 -4.56
CA TYR A 69 -4.98 -6.31 -4.66
C TYR A 69 -6.25 -5.81 -3.93
N ARG A 70 -7.38 -6.50 -4.13
CA ARG A 70 -8.64 -6.15 -3.44
C ARG A 70 -8.51 -6.30 -1.93
N LEU A 71 -7.91 -7.40 -1.44
CA LEU A 71 -7.64 -7.60 -0.02
C LEU A 71 -6.76 -6.50 0.57
N LYS A 72 -5.63 -6.19 -0.07
CA LYS A 72 -4.72 -5.11 0.38
C LYS A 72 -5.46 -3.77 0.43
N ARG A 73 -6.32 -3.49 -0.56
CA ARG A 73 -7.11 -2.25 -0.61
C ARG A 73 -8.17 -2.19 0.47
N GLU A 74 -8.90 -3.28 0.71
CA GLU A 74 -9.89 -3.35 1.80
C GLU A 74 -9.24 -3.15 3.16
N HIS A 75 -8.09 -3.78 3.40
CA HIS A 75 -7.35 -3.60 4.64
C HIS A 75 -6.85 -2.16 4.83
N TYR A 76 -6.36 -1.55 3.75
CA TYR A 76 -5.97 -0.14 3.74
C TYR A 76 -7.15 0.79 4.07
N LEU A 77 -8.30 0.56 3.44
CA LEU A 77 -9.51 1.35 3.69
C LEU A 77 -10.04 1.16 5.12
N SER A 78 -10.00 -0.07 5.65
CA SER A 78 -10.36 -0.36 7.04
C SER A 78 -9.48 0.43 8.00
N THR A 79 -8.17 0.44 7.76
CA THR A 79 -7.20 1.18 8.58
C THR A 79 -7.48 2.68 8.54
N LEU A 80 -7.72 3.23 7.34
CA LEU A 80 -8.06 4.64 7.16
C LEU A 80 -9.37 5.01 7.85
N SER A 81 -10.37 4.13 7.81
CA SER A 81 -11.65 4.29 8.51
C SER A 81 -11.45 4.37 10.02
N THR A 82 -10.64 3.47 10.59
CA THR A 82 -10.30 3.50 12.02
C THR A 82 -9.59 4.79 12.42
N TYR A 83 -8.67 5.30 11.58
CA TYR A 83 -7.99 6.57 11.86
C TYR A 83 -8.94 7.76 11.78
N ALA A 84 -9.88 7.76 10.83
CA ALA A 84 -10.91 8.79 10.72
C ALA A 84 -11.81 8.82 11.95
N ASP A 85 -12.25 7.65 12.44
CA ASP A 85 -13.07 7.53 13.65
C ASP A 85 -12.33 8.02 14.91
N LEU A 86 -11.06 7.65 15.06
CA LEU A 86 -10.22 8.16 16.15
C LEU A 86 -10.04 9.68 16.07
N TYR A 87 -9.86 10.23 14.87
CA TYR A 87 -9.73 11.67 14.67
C TYR A 87 -11.02 12.41 15.07
N THR A 88 -12.19 11.95 14.61
CA THR A 88 -13.45 12.61 14.95
C THR A 88 -13.76 12.49 16.45
N ALA A 89 -13.56 11.32 17.06
CA ALA A 89 -13.82 11.11 18.47
C ALA A 89 -12.88 11.92 19.38
N VAL A 90 -11.57 11.84 19.15
CA VAL A 90 -10.56 12.43 20.05
C VAL A 90 -10.26 13.89 19.71
N MET A 91 -10.20 14.27 18.44
CA MET A 91 -9.80 15.64 18.05
C MET A 91 -10.96 16.59 17.85
N ILE A 92 -12.16 16.09 17.57
CA ILE A 92 -13.33 16.94 17.36
C ILE A 92 -14.27 16.84 18.57
N ALA A 93 -14.76 15.65 18.87
CA ALA A 93 -15.80 15.48 19.89
C ALA A 93 -15.27 15.79 21.30
N ALA A 94 -14.12 15.24 21.71
CA ALA A 94 -13.60 15.48 23.06
C ALA A 94 -13.32 16.97 23.36
N PRO A 95 -12.67 17.75 22.47
CA PRO A 95 -12.52 19.19 22.69
C PRO A 95 -13.84 19.95 22.65
N LEU A 96 -14.77 19.55 21.79
CA LEU A 96 -16.10 20.16 21.77
C LEU A 96 -16.81 19.97 23.11
N PHE A 97 -16.78 18.75 23.68
CA PHE A 97 -17.32 18.48 25.01
C PHE A 97 -16.59 19.27 26.09
N PHE A 98 -15.27 19.32 26.04
CA PHE A 98 -14.45 20.09 26.98
C PHE A 98 -14.87 21.57 26.99
N ILE A 99 -14.96 22.19 25.82
CA ILE A 99 -15.38 23.59 25.68
C ILE A 99 -16.84 23.78 26.09
N SER A 100 -17.72 22.84 25.77
CA SER A 100 -19.14 22.89 26.17
C SER A 100 -19.30 22.90 27.69
N ILE A 101 -18.64 21.97 28.39
CA ILE A 101 -18.69 21.87 29.86
C ILE A 101 -18.15 23.15 30.49
N LEU A 102 -16.99 23.63 30.05
CA LEU A 102 -16.42 24.87 30.56
C LEU A 102 -17.33 26.07 30.26
N SER A 103 -17.98 26.12 29.10
CA SER A 103 -18.93 27.19 28.78
C SER A 103 -20.09 27.22 29.78
N VAL A 104 -20.67 26.07 30.11
CA VAL A 104 -21.75 25.97 31.12
C VAL A 104 -21.25 26.39 32.50
N MET A 105 -20.08 25.90 32.93
CA MET A 105 -19.51 26.26 34.22
C MET A 105 -19.17 27.76 34.32
N SER A 106 -18.77 28.38 33.20
CA SER A 106 -18.47 29.81 33.12
C SER A 106 -19.71 30.67 33.41
N LEU A 107 -20.91 30.20 33.07
CA LEU A 107 -22.17 30.92 33.35
C LEU A 107 -22.50 30.94 34.84
N ILE A 108 -22.10 29.91 35.58
CA ILE A 108 -22.34 29.77 37.02
C ILE A 108 -21.28 30.56 37.82
N GLY A 109 -20.27 31.12 37.15
CA GLY A 109 -19.21 31.92 37.78
C GLY A 109 -18.14 31.09 38.51
N GLY A 110 -17.96 29.83 38.10
CA GLY A 110 -16.94 28.96 38.67
C GLY A 110 -15.50 29.40 38.35
N LYS A 111 -14.54 28.87 39.12
CA LYS A 111 -13.11 28.92 38.80
C LYS A 111 -12.59 27.50 38.63
N LEU A 112 -11.70 27.29 37.68
CA LEU A 112 -11.01 26.02 37.47
C LEU A 112 -9.55 26.19 37.87
N MET A 113 -9.06 25.39 38.82
CA MET A 113 -7.67 25.47 39.30
C MET A 113 -7.24 26.89 39.74
N GLY A 114 -8.17 27.64 40.35
CA GLY A 114 -7.93 29.03 40.79
C GLY A 114 -7.99 30.08 39.66
N MET A 115 -8.10 29.68 38.40
CA MET A 115 -8.21 30.55 37.23
C MET A 115 -9.68 30.78 36.84
N GLN A 116 -9.97 31.92 36.21
CA GLN A 116 -11.27 32.13 35.56
C GLN A 116 -11.46 31.08 34.46
N ILE A 117 -12.68 30.55 34.34
CA ILE A 117 -12.97 29.51 33.34
C ILE A 117 -12.72 30.02 31.92
N THR A 118 -12.99 31.30 31.66
CA THR A 118 -12.70 31.96 30.37
C THR A 118 -11.22 31.88 29.99
N ASP A 119 -10.31 32.02 30.95
CA ASP A 119 -8.88 31.91 30.70
C ASP A 119 -8.44 30.45 30.53
N ALA A 120 -9.02 29.53 31.30
CA ALA A 120 -8.80 28.08 31.09
C ALA A 120 -9.26 27.62 29.70
N MET A 121 -10.40 28.13 29.21
CA MET A 121 -10.89 27.89 27.86
C MET A 121 -9.92 28.42 26.79
N LYS A 122 -9.39 29.64 26.96
CA LYS A 122 -8.39 30.19 26.03
C LYS A 122 -7.14 29.31 25.96
N ILE A 123 -6.63 28.83 27.10
CA ILE A 123 -5.48 27.92 27.13
C ILE A 123 -5.82 26.59 26.43
N GLY A 124 -7.03 26.06 26.63
CA GLY A 124 -7.49 24.87 25.93
C GLY A 124 -7.52 25.05 24.41
N VAL A 125 -8.10 26.15 23.92
CA VAL A 125 -8.26 26.42 22.48
C VAL A 125 -6.95 26.81 21.82
N TYR A 126 -6.12 27.65 22.45
CA TYR A 126 -4.90 28.16 21.85
C TYR A 126 -3.64 27.37 22.20
N GLY A 127 -3.70 26.50 23.21
CA GLY A 127 -2.59 25.64 23.63
C GLY A 127 -2.86 24.17 23.34
N VAL A 128 -3.85 23.60 24.02
CA VAL A 128 -4.10 22.14 24.00
C VAL A 128 -4.54 21.68 22.61
N MET A 129 -5.46 22.39 21.96
CA MET A 129 -5.97 22.04 20.63
C MET A 129 -4.88 22.02 19.53
N PRO A 130 -4.03 23.04 19.39
CA PRO A 130 -2.89 22.99 18.47
C PRO A 130 -1.91 21.88 18.81
N MET A 131 -1.61 21.67 20.09
CA MET A 131 -0.69 20.62 20.52
C MET A 131 -1.21 19.23 20.15
N LEU A 132 -2.51 18.99 20.37
CA LEU A 132 -3.18 17.75 19.96
C LEU A 132 -3.09 17.54 18.45
N ASN A 133 -3.35 18.56 17.64
CA ASN A 133 -3.23 18.47 16.18
C ASN A 133 -1.81 18.12 15.73
N ILE A 134 -0.78 18.77 16.31
CA ILE A 134 0.63 18.45 16.02
C ILE A 134 0.95 17.00 16.40
N LEU A 135 0.52 16.56 17.58
CA LEU A 135 0.73 15.19 18.05
C LEU A 135 0.09 14.17 17.10
N PHE A 136 -1.10 14.46 16.56
CA PHE A 136 -1.76 13.58 15.59
C PHE A 136 -1.03 13.52 14.25
N ILE A 137 -0.52 14.64 13.75
CA ILE A 137 0.32 14.66 12.54
C ILE A 137 1.56 13.78 12.75
N LEU A 138 2.21 13.88 13.92
CA LEU A 138 3.35 13.02 14.25
C LEU A 138 2.95 11.55 14.34
N PHE A 139 1.84 11.23 15.00
CA PHE A 139 1.30 9.87 15.08
C PHE A 139 1.06 9.27 13.70
N LEU A 140 0.45 10.04 12.79
CA LEU A 140 0.25 9.62 11.41
C LEU A 140 1.58 9.40 10.70
N HIS A 141 2.55 10.30 10.87
CA HIS A 141 3.87 10.16 10.25
C HIS A 141 4.61 8.90 10.70
N PHE A 142 4.52 8.53 11.98
CA PHE A 142 5.14 7.31 12.49
C PHE A 142 4.42 6.04 12.04
N THR A 143 3.10 6.09 11.90
CA THR A 143 2.28 4.91 11.60
C THR A 143 2.16 4.66 10.10
N GLN A 144 2.32 5.70 9.27
CA GLN A 144 2.27 5.57 7.82
C GLN A 144 3.47 4.72 7.34
N PRO A 145 3.22 3.53 6.76
CA PRO A 145 4.28 2.78 6.09
C PRO A 145 4.76 3.62 4.91
N ARG A 146 6.08 3.79 4.76
CA ARG A 146 6.63 4.37 3.53
C ARG A 146 6.30 3.41 2.39
N VAL A 147 5.37 3.83 1.54
CA VAL A 147 5.11 3.21 0.23
C VAL A 147 6.27 3.50 -0.71
#